data_AF-A0A9D2YGA9-F1
#
_entry.id   AF-A0A9D2YGA9-F1
#
_cell.length_a   1.000
_cell.length_b   1.000
_cell.length_c   1.000
_cell.angle_alpha   90.00
_cell.angle_beta   90.00
_cell.angle_gamma   90.00
#
_symmetry.space_group_name_H-M   'P 1'
#
loop_
_entity.id
_entity.type
_entity.pdbx_description
1 polymer ?
#
loop_
_entity_poly.entity_id
_entity_poly.type
_entity_poly.pdbx_seq_one_letter_code
_entity_poly.pdbx_strand_id
1 'polypeptide(L)'
;MADNMDPSGARKRQHMSKAIKYHLILFALIQTKLTLPPRCFCSPGWTGGNCAEDVNECDSGPCLNGAQCKESNIPGEFSCTCPPFFTGPFCNHPYDPCEPLHNPCLHNSTCLTRSNGTASCRCPAGFEGSLCEIDTDECGSSPCQNQGGCVDQVNSYRCECALGFSGLHCEEDIDECASTPCSNAGICQDLVNKFQCICPTGYFGVLCDLDVNECEVSPCLHEGICINTPGGFKCVCRPGYTGTRFRPEATWRSI
;
A
#
# COMPACT_ATOMS: atom_id res chain seq x y z
N MET A 1 5.60 -70.78 67.66
CA MET A 1 6.06 -72.15 67.36
C MET A 1 7.43 -71.98 66.70
N ALA A 2 8.55 -72.08 67.42
CA ALA A 2 9.24 -73.34 67.79
C ALA A 2 9.37 -74.24 66.54
N ASP A 3 10.56 -74.55 66.00
CA ASP A 3 11.70 -75.14 66.71
C ASP A 3 13.09 -74.86 66.10
N ASN A 4 14.07 -75.15 66.95
CA ASN A 4 15.52 -74.92 66.92
C ASN A 4 16.34 -76.16 66.47
N MET A 5 17.64 -75.91 66.14
CA MET A 5 18.86 -76.75 66.22
C MET A 5 19.08 -77.86 65.14
N ASP A 6 20.08 -77.78 64.23
CA ASP A 6 21.57 -77.89 64.29
C ASP A 6 22.09 -79.36 64.26
N PRO A 7 23.40 -79.69 64.18
CA PRO A 7 24.46 -79.55 63.16
C PRO A 7 24.96 -80.90 62.58
N SER A 8 25.66 -80.92 61.44
CA SER A 8 26.77 -81.87 61.11
C SER A 8 27.29 -81.55 59.69
N GLY A 9 28.55 -81.59 59.33
CA GLY A 9 29.78 -82.08 59.94
C GLY A 9 30.85 -82.06 58.84
N ALA A 10 31.99 -81.47 59.14
CA ALA A 10 33.12 -81.35 58.23
C ALA A 10 33.69 -82.71 57.79
N ARG A 11 33.90 -82.93 56.49
CA ARG A 11 35.03 -83.71 55.92
C ARG A 11 34.99 -83.76 54.39
N LYS A 12 35.88 -83.02 53.75
CA LYS A 12 36.63 -83.38 52.52
C LYS A 12 37.49 -82.18 52.07
N ARG A 13 38.50 -81.85 52.87
CA ARG A 13 39.73 -81.25 52.34
C ARG A 13 40.62 -82.40 51.90
N GLN A 14 41.34 -82.20 50.79
CA GLN A 14 42.21 -83.13 50.06
C GLN A 14 41.49 -83.84 48.90
N HIS A 15 42.03 -83.65 47.68
CA HIS A 15 41.63 -84.24 46.38
C HIS A 15 40.72 -83.48 45.39
N MET A 16 40.69 -82.15 45.38
CA MET A 16 40.15 -81.38 44.23
C MET A 16 41.05 -80.20 43.82
N SER A 17 42.38 -80.39 43.80
CA SER A 17 43.34 -79.31 43.47
C SER A 17 44.03 -79.45 42.09
N LYS A 18 43.79 -80.54 41.34
CA LYS A 18 44.38 -80.73 40.00
C LYS A 18 43.39 -80.49 38.85
N ALA A 19 42.10 -80.79 39.01
CA ALA A 19 41.09 -80.56 37.96
C ALA A 19 40.76 -79.07 37.73
N ILE A 20 40.78 -78.26 38.80
CA ILE A 20 40.51 -76.81 38.71
C ILE A 20 41.67 -76.07 38.02
N LYS A 21 42.92 -76.51 38.21
CA LYS A 21 44.09 -75.95 37.49
C LYS A 21 44.03 -76.21 35.99
N TYR A 22 43.62 -77.41 35.56
CA TYR A 22 43.47 -77.71 34.12
C TYR A 22 42.31 -76.95 33.47
N HIS A 23 41.19 -76.76 34.18
CA HIS A 23 40.08 -75.95 33.66
C HIS A 23 40.42 -74.46 33.55
N LEU A 24 41.18 -73.90 34.52
CA LEU A 24 41.67 -72.52 34.45
C LEU A 24 42.71 -72.32 33.33
N ILE A 25 43.55 -73.31 33.04
CA ILE A 25 44.54 -73.24 31.95
C ILE A 25 43.86 -73.39 30.57
N LEU A 26 42.84 -74.23 30.43
CA LEU A 26 42.08 -74.37 29.18
C LEU A 26 41.21 -73.13 28.88
N PHE A 27 40.59 -72.51 29.90
CA PHE A 27 39.91 -71.21 29.76
C PHE A 27 40.89 -70.08 29.44
N ALA A 28 42.09 -70.07 30.03
CA ALA A 28 43.12 -69.08 29.72
C ALA A 28 43.67 -69.24 28.28
N LEU A 29 43.79 -70.48 27.76
CA LEU A 29 44.23 -70.71 26.37
C LEU A 29 43.15 -70.38 25.33
N ILE A 30 41.86 -70.52 25.66
CA ILE A 30 40.76 -70.10 24.77
C ILE A 30 40.60 -68.56 24.76
N GLN A 31 40.96 -67.86 25.84
CA GLN A 31 40.96 -66.39 25.88
C GLN A 31 42.13 -65.73 25.13
N THR A 32 43.21 -66.47 24.80
CA THR A 32 44.37 -65.90 24.08
C THR A 32 44.25 -65.86 22.55
N LYS A 33 43.12 -66.30 21.97
CA LYS A 33 42.91 -66.26 20.50
C LYS A 33 41.55 -65.70 20.05
N LEU A 34 40.86 -64.93 20.90
CA LEU A 34 39.67 -64.17 20.50
C LEU A 34 39.72 -62.70 20.97
N THR A 35 40.89 -62.09 21.01
CA THR A 35 40.97 -60.63 20.93
C THR A 35 40.81 -60.25 19.46
N LEU A 36 39.60 -59.88 19.02
CA LEU A 36 39.46 -59.12 17.79
C LEU A 36 40.43 -57.92 17.87
N PRO A 37 41.17 -57.59 16.80
CA PRO A 37 42.05 -56.43 16.80
C PRO A 37 41.25 -55.17 17.21
N PRO A 38 41.87 -54.20 17.91
CA PRO A 38 41.18 -52.95 18.24
C PRO A 38 40.64 -52.35 16.94
N ARG A 39 39.32 -52.27 16.81
CA ARG A 39 38.68 -51.57 15.69
C ARG A 39 38.94 -50.09 15.90
N CYS A 40 39.74 -49.48 15.02
CA CYS A 40 39.82 -48.03 14.94
C CYS A 40 38.46 -47.52 14.45
N PHE A 41 37.91 -46.53 15.15
CA PHE A 41 36.75 -45.77 14.68
C PHE A 41 37.27 -44.45 14.13
N CYS A 42 36.83 -44.09 12.93
CA CYS A 42 37.15 -42.80 12.35
C CYS A 42 36.38 -41.68 13.04
N SER A 43 36.90 -40.45 12.95
CA SER A 43 36.15 -39.25 13.33
C SER A 43 34.88 -39.13 12.48
N PRO A 44 33.81 -38.47 12.98
CA PRO A 44 32.60 -38.24 12.19
C PRO A 44 32.93 -37.61 10.83
N GLY A 45 32.34 -38.13 9.75
CA GLY A 45 32.62 -37.71 8.37
C GLY A 45 33.81 -38.40 7.69
N TRP A 46 34.54 -39.30 8.37
CA TRP A 46 35.69 -39.99 7.77
C TRP A 46 35.50 -41.51 7.69
N THR A 47 36.04 -42.13 6.63
CA THR A 47 35.98 -43.58 6.35
C THR A 47 37.32 -44.13 5.82
N GLY A 48 37.34 -45.42 5.50
CA GLY A 48 38.52 -46.13 4.98
C GLY A 48 39.42 -46.73 6.06
N GLY A 49 40.40 -47.55 5.64
CA GLY A 49 41.27 -48.30 6.56
C GLY A 49 42.22 -47.45 7.41
N ASN A 50 42.39 -46.17 7.06
CA ASN A 50 43.22 -45.18 7.74
C ASN A 50 42.49 -43.85 8.00
N CYS A 51 41.16 -43.79 7.86
CA CYS A 51 40.36 -42.58 8.08
C CYS A 51 40.80 -41.36 7.23
N ALA A 52 41.28 -41.60 6.01
CA ALA A 52 41.72 -40.56 5.08
C ALA A 52 40.71 -40.27 3.96
N GLU A 53 39.62 -41.05 3.91
CA GLU A 53 38.56 -40.89 2.93
C GLU A 53 37.40 -40.14 3.57
N ASP A 54 36.83 -39.19 2.85
CA ASP A 54 35.61 -38.52 3.25
C ASP A 54 34.43 -39.47 3.11
N VAL A 55 33.51 -39.45 4.07
CA VAL A 55 32.23 -40.16 3.93
C VAL A 55 31.45 -39.45 2.84
N ASN A 56 30.82 -40.21 1.95
CA ASN A 56 29.83 -39.67 1.03
C ASN A 56 28.46 -39.84 1.69
N GLU A 57 27.96 -38.80 2.36
CA GLU A 57 26.69 -38.84 3.07
C GLU A 57 25.52 -39.13 2.13
N CYS A 58 25.64 -38.80 0.84
CA CYS A 58 24.62 -39.08 -0.16
C CYS A 58 24.39 -40.57 -0.44
N ASP A 59 25.35 -41.46 -0.15
CA ASP A 59 25.20 -42.91 -0.36
C ASP A 59 24.13 -43.53 0.54
N SER A 60 23.83 -42.88 1.67
CA SER A 60 22.77 -43.29 2.59
C SER A 60 21.35 -42.93 2.12
N GLY A 61 21.23 -42.16 1.02
CA GLY A 61 19.96 -41.62 0.53
C GLY A 61 19.23 -40.72 1.54
N PRO A 62 19.90 -39.70 2.14
CA PRO A 62 19.31 -38.91 3.22
C PRO A 62 18.22 -37.94 2.73
N CYS A 63 18.26 -37.53 1.46
CA CYS A 63 17.31 -36.59 0.87
C CYS A 63 16.02 -37.31 0.43
N LEU A 64 14.88 -36.90 0.98
CA LEU A 64 13.59 -37.55 0.75
C LEU A 64 12.81 -36.95 -0.44
N ASN A 65 11.71 -37.59 -0.82
CA ASN A 65 10.76 -37.11 -1.83
C ASN A 65 11.36 -36.83 -3.22
N GLY A 66 12.41 -37.55 -3.60
CA GLY A 66 13.08 -37.38 -4.89
C GLY A 66 14.00 -36.16 -4.97
N ALA A 67 14.38 -35.60 -3.81
CA ALA A 67 15.36 -34.53 -3.72
C ALA A 67 16.76 -34.98 -4.18
N GLN A 68 17.51 -34.03 -4.74
CA GLN A 68 18.88 -34.27 -5.20
C GLN A 68 19.85 -34.03 -4.04
N CYS A 69 20.65 -35.04 -3.72
CA CYS A 69 21.71 -34.93 -2.73
C CYS A 69 22.99 -34.40 -3.37
N LYS A 70 23.65 -33.46 -2.68
CA LYS A 70 24.95 -32.93 -3.06
C LYS A 70 25.91 -32.99 -1.88
N GLU A 71 26.99 -33.72 -2.08
CA GLU A 71 28.12 -33.85 -1.15
C GLU A 71 28.87 -32.51 -1.01
N SER A 72 29.34 -32.20 0.20
CA SER A 72 30.19 -31.04 0.47
C SER A 72 31.66 -31.39 0.26
N ASN A 73 32.53 -30.39 0.33
CA ASN A 73 33.97 -30.62 0.47
C ASN A 73 34.41 -30.63 1.94
N ILE A 74 33.44 -30.50 2.86
CA ILE A 74 33.65 -30.46 4.30
C ILE A 74 33.15 -31.80 4.85
N PRO A 75 34.01 -32.62 5.46
CA PRO A 75 33.62 -33.93 5.95
C PRO A 75 32.46 -33.90 6.93
N GLY A 76 31.45 -34.73 6.70
CA GLY A 76 30.24 -34.79 7.53
C GLY A 76 29.14 -33.80 7.13
N GLU A 77 29.32 -33.00 6.08
CA GLU A 77 28.34 -32.02 5.60
C GLU A 77 27.81 -32.40 4.23
N PHE A 78 26.49 -32.30 4.03
CA PHE A 78 25.86 -32.48 2.73
C PHE A 78 24.67 -31.54 2.61
N SER A 79 24.13 -31.40 1.40
CA SER A 79 22.96 -30.57 1.14
C SER A 79 21.93 -31.29 0.27
N CYS A 80 20.66 -31.11 0.59
CA CYS A 80 19.55 -31.58 -0.23
C CYS A 80 18.93 -30.42 -1.01
N THR A 81 18.84 -30.55 -2.33
CA THR A 81 18.05 -29.64 -3.18
C THR A 81 16.64 -30.20 -3.32
N CYS A 82 15.68 -29.55 -2.67
CA CYS A 82 14.31 -30.03 -2.64
C CYS A 82 13.58 -29.83 -3.98
N PRO A 83 12.73 -30.80 -4.39
CA PRO A 83 11.82 -30.59 -5.49
C PRO A 83 10.72 -29.58 -5.10
N PRO A 84 9.96 -29.06 -6.08
CA PRO A 84 8.81 -28.21 -5.81
C PRO A 84 7.90 -28.79 -4.72
N PHE A 85 7.34 -27.92 -3.88
CA PHE A 85 6.41 -28.27 -2.80
C PHE A 85 7.00 -29.03 -1.60
N PHE A 86 8.33 -29.07 -1.46
CA PHE A 86 9.00 -29.64 -0.29
C PHE A 86 10.04 -28.68 0.30
N THR A 87 10.25 -28.78 1.61
CA THR A 87 11.19 -27.95 2.37
C THR A 87 11.84 -28.73 3.52
N GLY A 88 12.77 -28.07 4.19
CA GLY A 88 13.57 -28.61 5.29
C GLY A 88 14.89 -29.22 4.81
N PRO A 89 15.81 -29.51 5.75
CA PRO A 89 17.17 -29.99 5.43
C PRO A 89 17.19 -31.33 4.70
N PHE A 90 16.13 -32.15 4.86
CA PHE A 90 15.98 -33.46 4.22
C PHE A 90 14.82 -33.50 3.22
N CYS A 91 14.19 -32.35 2.92
CA CYS A 91 13.03 -32.24 2.03
C CYS A 91 11.84 -33.11 2.46
N ASN A 92 11.66 -33.28 3.77
CA ASN A 92 10.64 -34.14 4.38
C ASN A 92 9.34 -33.39 4.72
N HIS A 93 9.36 -32.05 4.68
CA HIS A 93 8.20 -31.24 5.03
C HIS A 93 7.51 -30.75 3.75
N PRO A 94 6.18 -30.89 3.64
CA PRO A 94 5.43 -30.26 2.56
C PRO A 94 5.55 -28.73 2.67
N TYR A 95 5.61 -28.06 1.53
CA TYR A 95 5.69 -26.61 1.42
C TYR A 95 4.65 -26.12 0.44
N ASP A 96 3.81 -25.20 0.90
CA ASP A 96 2.93 -24.42 0.04
C ASP A 96 3.23 -22.94 0.27
N PRO A 97 3.69 -22.21 -0.77
CA PRO A 97 4.00 -20.80 -0.65
C PRO A 97 2.76 -19.92 -0.48
N CYS A 98 1.53 -20.46 -0.59
CA CYS A 98 0.28 -19.72 -0.38
C CYS A 98 -0.41 -20.04 0.95
N GLU A 99 0.18 -20.85 1.82
CA GLU A 99 -0.31 -21.05 3.18
C GLU A 99 -0.20 -19.77 4.02
N PRO A 100 -1.10 -19.51 4.99
CA PRO A 100 -1.17 -18.23 5.71
C PRO A 100 0.13 -17.79 6.40
N LEU A 101 0.99 -18.74 6.80
CA LEU A 101 2.28 -18.44 7.43
C LEU A 101 3.35 -17.98 6.42
N HIS A 102 3.22 -18.36 5.16
CA HIS A 102 4.23 -18.13 4.12
C HIS A 102 3.75 -17.25 2.96
N ASN A 103 2.45 -16.94 2.89
CA ASN A 103 1.86 -16.18 1.80
C ASN A 103 2.54 -14.81 1.65
N PRO A 104 3.27 -14.57 0.55
CA PRO A 104 4.03 -13.34 0.36
C PRO A 104 3.17 -12.20 -0.22
N CYS A 105 1.94 -12.50 -0.64
CA CYS A 105 1.09 -11.58 -1.38
C CYS A 105 0.40 -10.56 -0.45
N LEU A 106 0.49 -9.28 -0.79
CA LEU A 106 0.01 -8.16 0.05
C LEU A 106 -1.42 -7.71 -0.33
N HIS A 107 -1.97 -6.77 0.44
CA HIS A 107 -3.26 -6.12 0.18
C HIS A 107 -4.44 -7.08 -0.07
N ASN A 108 -4.48 -8.20 0.67
CA ASN A 108 -5.48 -9.27 0.52
C ASN A 108 -5.59 -9.82 -0.92
N SER A 109 -4.48 -9.81 -1.66
CA SER A 109 -4.41 -10.34 -3.02
C SER A 109 -4.55 -11.87 -3.07
N THR A 110 -4.88 -12.39 -4.26
CA THR A 110 -5.01 -13.84 -4.45
C THR A 110 -3.63 -14.47 -4.67
N CYS A 111 -3.19 -15.33 -3.76
CA CYS A 111 -2.00 -16.14 -3.96
C CYS A 111 -2.30 -17.38 -4.82
N LEU A 112 -1.45 -17.64 -5.80
CA LEU A 112 -1.53 -18.79 -6.71
C LEU A 112 -0.20 -19.54 -6.69
N THR A 113 -0.24 -20.83 -6.34
CA THR A 113 0.96 -21.67 -6.38
C THR A 113 1.27 -22.08 -7.81
N ARG A 114 2.53 -21.86 -8.26
CA ARG A 114 3.02 -22.24 -9.58
C ARG A 114 3.54 -23.68 -9.59
N SER A 115 3.62 -24.29 -10.77
CA SER A 115 4.11 -25.67 -10.95
C SER A 115 5.56 -25.90 -10.53
N ASN A 116 6.37 -24.84 -10.45
CA ASN A 116 7.74 -24.87 -9.95
C ASN A 116 7.84 -24.74 -8.41
N GLY A 117 6.71 -24.68 -7.70
CA GLY A 117 6.68 -24.54 -6.24
C GLY A 117 6.84 -23.11 -5.71
N THR A 118 6.80 -22.08 -6.57
CA THR A 118 6.83 -20.67 -6.15
C THR A 118 5.43 -20.06 -6.09
N ALA A 119 5.25 -18.98 -5.31
CA ALA A 119 4.01 -18.20 -5.33
C ALA A 119 3.93 -17.25 -6.53
N SER A 120 2.70 -16.91 -6.91
CA SER A 120 2.35 -15.86 -7.85
C SER A 120 1.18 -15.08 -7.27
N CYS A 121 1.31 -13.77 -7.15
CA CYS A 121 0.24 -12.93 -6.63
C CYS A 121 -0.60 -12.37 -7.78
N ARG A 122 -1.92 -12.49 -7.69
CA ARG A 122 -2.84 -11.79 -8.57
C ARG A 122 -3.38 -10.58 -7.81
N CYS A 123 -2.94 -9.41 -8.25
CA CYS A 123 -3.20 -8.16 -7.56
C CYS A 123 -4.67 -7.73 -7.70
N PRO A 124 -5.27 -7.20 -6.62
CA PRO A 124 -6.52 -6.47 -6.72
C PRO A 124 -6.32 -5.21 -7.57
N ALA A 125 -7.42 -4.63 -8.03
CA ALA A 125 -7.40 -3.38 -8.76
C ALA A 125 -6.75 -2.27 -7.91
N GLY A 126 -5.95 -1.40 -8.53
CA GLY A 126 -5.16 -0.36 -7.86
C GLY A 126 -3.80 -0.81 -7.33
N PHE A 127 -3.44 -2.10 -7.41
CA PHE A 127 -2.11 -2.56 -6.96
C PHE A 127 -1.33 -3.26 -8.07
N GLU A 128 -0.02 -3.05 -8.06
CA GLU A 128 0.93 -3.68 -8.97
C GLU A 128 2.17 -4.20 -8.24
N GLY A 129 3.11 -4.76 -8.99
CA GLY A 129 4.29 -5.43 -8.45
C GLY A 129 4.14 -6.95 -8.37
N SER A 130 5.22 -7.62 -7.99
CA SER A 130 5.27 -9.09 -7.97
C SER A 130 4.54 -9.70 -6.78
N LEU A 131 4.44 -8.93 -5.70
CA LEU A 131 3.78 -9.25 -4.43
C LEU A 131 2.55 -8.35 -4.19
N CYS A 132 2.17 -7.53 -5.18
CA CYS A 132 1.13 -6.52 -5.08
C CYS A 132 1.46 -5.45 -4.04
N GLU A 133 2.74 -5.10 -3.94
CA GLU A 133 3.32 -4.20 -2.94
C GLU A 133 3.28 -2.72 -3.34
N ILE A 134 2.99 -2.42 -4.61
CA ILE A 134 2.99 -1.08 -5.16
C ILE A 134 1.54 -0.63 -5.32
N ASP A 135 1.19 0.51 -4.72
CA ASP A 135 -0.06 1.22 -5.01
C ASP A 135 0.10 1.95 -6.37
N THR A 136 -0.89 1.81 -7.23
CA THR A 136 -0.83 2.35 -8.59
C THR A 136 -1.06 3.85 -8.52
N ASP A 137 -0.14 4.65 -9.04
CA ASP A 137 -0.29 6.12 -9.05
C ASP A 137 -1.31 6.54 -10.12
N GLU A 138 -2.58 6.66 -9.73
CA GLU A 138 -3.65 7.13 -10.59
C GLU A 138 -3.48 8.62 -10.97
N CYS A 139 -2.75 9.38 -10.15
CA CYS A 139 -2.38 10.77 -10.42
C CYS A 139 -1.23 10.92 -11.41
N GLY A 140 -0.50 9.85 -11.75
CA GLY A 140 0.64 9.88 -12.67
C GLY A 140 0.28 10.36 -14.08
N SER A 141 -1.00 10.25 -14.47
CA SER A 141 -1.53 10.76 -15.73
C SER A 141 -1.93 12.25 -15.71
N SER A 142 -1.83 12.91 -14.55
CA SER A 142 -2.30 14.29 -14.31
C SER A 142 -3.75 14.52 -14.76
N PRO A 143 -4.72 13.77 -14.19
CA PRO A 143 -6.11 13.81 -14.67
C PRO A 143 -6.85 15.11 -14.31
N CYS A 144 -6.40 15.84 -13.28
CA CYS A 144 -7.05 17.06 -12.81
C CYS A 144 -6.67 18.29 -13.67
N GLN A 145 -7.68 19.00 -14.17
CA GLN A 145 -7.57 20.19 -15.00
C GLN A 145 -7.57 21.47 -14.16
N ASN A 146 -7.38 22.62 -14.82
CA ASN A 146 -7.51 23.96 -14.23
C ASN A 146 -6.74 24.15 -12.90
N GLN A 147 -5.52 23.59 -12.84
CA GLN A 147 -4.63 23.67 -11.67
C GLN A 147 -5.20 22.99 -10.41
N GLY A 148 -6.14 22.06 -10.57
CA GLY A 148 -6.62 21.20 -9.50
C GLY A 148 -5.52 20.27 -8.98
N GLY A 149 -5.48 20.08 -7.66
CA GLY A 149 -4.59 19.12 -7.02
C GLY A 149 -5.12 17.70 -7.22
N CYS A 150 -4.25 16.75 -7.57
CA CYS A 150 -4.62 15.33 -7.63
C CYS A 150 -4.27 14.64 -6.32
N VAL A 151 -5.26 13.93 -5.76
CA VAL A 151 -5.08 13.08 -4.58
C VAL A 151 -5.26 11.64 -5.01
N ASP A 152 -4.18 10.89 -4.91
CA ASP A 152 -4.13 9.46 -5.20
C ASP A 152 -4.92 8.67 -4.14
N GLN A 153 -5.63 7.63 -4.59
CA GLN A 153 -6.44 6.75 -3.75
C GLN A 153 -6.34 5.34 -4.30
N VAL A 154 -6.68 4.31 -3.53
CA VAL A 154 -6.63 2.94 -4.06
C VAL A 154 -7.58 2.76 -5.26
N ASN A 155 -7.04 2.47 -6.44
CA ASN A 155 -7.77 2.20 -7.69
C ASN A 155 -8.65 3.38 -8.15
N SER A 156 -8.30 4.60 -7.74
CA SER A 156 -9.09 5.81 -8.06
C SER A 156 -8.29 7.06 -7.72
N TYR A 157 -8.79 8.21 -8.11
CA TYR A 157 -8.22 9.49 -7.67
C TYR A 157 -9.34 10.47 -7.39
N ARG A 158 -8.99 11.52 -6.64
CA ARG A 158 -9.86 12.66 -6.40
C ARG A 158 -9.14 13.95 -6.78
N CYS A 159 -9.82 14.79 -7.55
CA CYS A 159 -9.35 16.13 -7.81
C CYS A 159 -9.83 17.12 -6.73
N GLU A 160 -8.91 17.95 -6.26
CA GLU A 160 -9.16 19.10 -5.40
C GLU A 160 -9.13 20.36 -6.26
N CYS A 161 -10.31 20.82 -6.64
CA CYS A 161 -10.44 21.92 -7.58
C CYS A 161 -9.99 23.25 -6.98
N ALA A 162 -9.32 24.05 -7.81
CA ALA A 162 -9.06 25.44 -7.50
C ALA A 162 -10.38 26.22 -7.38
N LEU A 163 -10.34 27.33 -6.67
CA LEU A 163 -11.51 28.21 -6.53
C LEU A 163 -12.01 28.65 -7.91
N GLY A 164 -13.33 28.63 -8.10
CA GLY A 164 -13.98 28.91 -9.39
C GLY A 164 -14.17 27.68 -10.29
N PHE A 165 -13.67 26.49 -9.93
CA PHE A 165 -13.85 25.29 -10.74
C PHE A 165 -14.60 24.17 -10.02
N SER A 166 -15.32 23.37 -10.80
CA SER A 166 -16.04 22.16 -10.38
C SER A 166 -15.91 21.03 -11.40
N GLY A 167 -16.58 19.90 -11.14
CA GLY A 167 -16.50 18.69 -11.96
C GLY A 167 -15.59 17.63 -11.36
N LEU A 168 -15.58 16.43 -11.98
CA LEU A 168 -14.77 15.30 -11.51
C LEU A 168 -13.27 15.56 -11.69
N HIS A 169 -12.93 16.26 -12.77
CA HIS A 169 -11.57 16.61 -13.17
C HIS A 169 -11.32 18.10 -13.04
N CYS A 170 -12.17 18.85 -12.32
CA CYS A 170 -12.09 20.31 -12.25
C CYS A 170 -12.21 20.99 -13.62
N GLU A 171 -12.94 20.38 -14.55
CA GLU A 171 -13.07 20.79 -15.94
C GLU A 171 -14.13 21.88 -16.17
N GLU A 172 -15.00 22.11 -15.19
CA GLU A 172 -16.12 23.03 -15.29
C GLU A 172 -15.77 24.35 -14.58
N ASP A 173 -15.95 25.48 -15.25
CA ASP A 173 -15.93 26.81 -14.64
C ASP A 173 -17.28 27.04 -13.93
N ILE A 174 -17.24 27.59 -12.72
CA ILE A 174 -18.43 27.86 -11.92
C ILE A 174 -19.07 29.15 -12.46
N ASP A 175 -20.28 29.05 -12.99
CA ASP A 175 -21.04 30.21 -13.45
C ASP A 175 -21.52 31.05 -12.25
N GLU A 176 -20.78 32.10 -11.90
CA GLU A 176 -21.17 33.01 -10.83
C GLU A 176 -22.31 33.96 -11.21
N CYS A 177 -22.65 34.02 -12.50
CA CYS A 177 -23.82 34.73 -12.99
C CYS A 177 -25.13 33.95 -12.82
N ALA A 178 -25.07 32.65 -12.51
CA ALA A 178 -26.25 31.80 -12.31
C ALA A 178 -27.20 32.30 -11.20
N SER A 179 -26.68 33.02 -10.20
CA SER A 179 -27.48 33.63 -9.14
C SER A 179 -28.04 35.02 -9.50
N THR A 180 -27.83 35.48 -10.74
CA THR A 180 -28.26 36.81 -11.24
C THR A 180 -27.85 37.98 -10.32
N PRO A 181 -26.54 38.18 -10.04
CA PRO A 181 -26.09 39.14 -9.04
C PRO A 181 -26.25 40.61 -9.44
N CYS A 182 -26.37 40.91 -10.74
CA CYS A 182 -26.42 42.28 -11.25
C CYS A 182 -27.84 42.88 -11.15
N SER A 183 -27.93 44.07 -10.55
CA SER A 183 -29.17 44.84 -10.39
C SER A 183 -29.46 45.74 -11.59
N ASN A 184 -30.66 46.34 -11.60
CA ASN A 184 -31.07 47.38 -12.56
C ASN A 184 -30.86 47.02 -14.04
N ALA A 185 -31.05 45.74 -14.40
CA ALA A 185 -30.81 45.19 -15.73
C ALA A 185 -29.35 45.28 -16.22
N GLY A 186 -28.39 45.27 -15.29
CA GLY A 186 -26.98 45.08 -15.61
C GLY A 186 -26.70 43.72 -16.24
N ILE A 187 -25.75 43.68 -17.17
CA ILE A 187 -25.32 42.45 -17.84
C ILE A 187 -24.26 41.79 -16.98
N CYS A 188 -24.49 40.54 -16.56
CA CYS A 188 -23.50 39.76 -15.83
C CYS A 188 -22.52 39.09 -16.82
N GLN A 189 -21.24 39.25 -16.55
CA GLN A 189 -20.16 38.54 -17.23
C GLN A 189 -19.48 37.62 -16.23
N ASP A 190 -19.50 36.32 -16.55
CA ASP A 190 -18.84 35.27 -15.81
C ASP A 190 -17.33 35.31 -16.02
N LEU A 191 -16.54 35.07 -14.97
CA LEU A 191 -15.07 34.98 -15.00
C LEU A 191 -14.64 33.92 -13.97
N VAL A 192 -13.37 33.51 -13.99
CA VAL A 192 -12.90 32.49 -13.01
C VAL A 192 -12.97 33.03 -11.57
N ASN A 193 -13.79 32.37 -10.73
CA ASN A 193 -13.97 32.64 -9.30
C ASN A 193 -14.46 34.05 -8.97
N LYS A 194 -15.13 34.72 -9.92
CA LYS A 194 -15.70 36.07 -9.78
C LYS A 194 -16.57 36.40 -10.98
N PHE A 195 -17.51 37.31 -10.81
CA PHE A 195 -18.25 37.90 -11.92
C PHE A 195 -17.96 39.40 -12.06
N GLN A 196 -18.37 39.96 -13.19
CA GLN A 196 -18.38 41.39 -13.44
C GLN A 196 -19.77 41.83 -13.92
N CYS A 197 -20.35 42.83 -13.27
CA CYS A 197 -21.55 43.48 -13.77
C CYS A 197 -21.21 44.66 -14.67
N ILE A 198 -21.72 44.64 -15.90
CA ILE A 198 -21.68 45.77 -16.82
C ILE A 198 -22.95 46.59 -16.60
N CYS A 199 -22.79 47.74 -15.94
CA CYS A 199 -23.92 48.56 -15.55
C CYS A 199 -24.52 49.35 -16.72
N PRO A 200 -25.85 49.49 -16.77
CA PRO A 200 -26.49 50.39 -17.71
C PRO A 200 -26.18 51.84 -17.32
N THR A 201 -26.31 52.74 -18.29
CA THR A 201 -26.17 54.19 -18.07
C THR A 201 -27.09 54.64 -16.94
N GLY A 202 -26.55 55.45 -16.01
CA GLY A 202 -27.28 55.93 -14.83
C GLY A 202 -27.07 55.07 -13.57
N TYR A 203 -26.40 53.92 -13.67
CA TYR A 203 -26.08 53.06 -12.52
C TYR A 203 -24.58 52.75 -12.43
N PHE A 204 -24.11 52.49 -11.21
CA PHE A 204 -22.73 52.11 -10.91
C PHE A 204 -22.64 51.17 -9.69
N GLY A 205 -21.42 50.80 -9.31
CA GLY A 205 -21.15 49.83 -8.24
C GLY A 205 -20.86 48.43 -8.77
N VAL A 206 -20.40 47.53 -7.89
CA VAL A 206 -20.06 46.15 -8.27
C VAL A 206 -21.29 45.38 -8.73
N LEU A 207 -22.46 45.69 -8.17
CA LEU A 207 -23.74 45.04 -8.48
C LEU A 207 -24.69 45.93 -9.30
N CYS A 208 -24.24 47.09 -9.78
CA CYS A 208 -25.08 48.08 -10.46
C CYS A 208 -26.30 48.53 -9.63
N ASP A 209 -26.17 48.51 -8.30
CA ASP A 209 -27.19 48.82 -7.32
C ASP A 209 -27.19 50.28 -6.89
N LEU A 210 -26.17 51.04 -7.28
CA LEU A 210 -26.02 52.46 -6.94
C LEU A 210 -26.48 53.32 -8.11
N ASP A 211 -27.32 54.30 -7.81
CA ASP A 211 -27.83 55.29 -8.75
C ASP A 211 -26.85 56.46 -8.90
N VAL A 212 -26.51 56.80 -10.13
CA VAL A 212 -25.68 57.98 -10.41
C VAL A 212 -26.47 59.24 -10.05
N ASN A 213 -25.85 60.18 -9.33
CA ASN A 213 -26.47 61.48 -9.09
C ASN A 213 -26.09 62.46 -10.21
N GLU A 214 -26.90 62.55 -11.28
CA GLU A 214 -26.58 63.47 -12.37
C GLU A 214 -26.68 64.94 -11.97
N CYS A 215 -27.35 65.27 -10.86
CA CYS A 215 -27.49 66.65 -10.40
C CYS A 215 -26.20 67.26 -9.83
N GLU A 216 -25.18 66.46 -9.48
CA GLU A 216 -23.88 66.95 -8.99
C GLU A 216 -23.17 67.85 -10.01
N VAL A 217 -23.41 67.63 -11.31
CA VAL A 217 -22.80 68.42 -12.40
C VAL A 217 -23.74 69.51 -12.94
N SER A 218 -24.87 69.77 -12.27
CA SER A 218 -25.86 70.78 -12.67
C SER A 218 -26.28 70.70 -14.16
N PRO A 219 -26.87 69.57 -14.60
CA PRO A 219 -27.18 69.31 -16.02
C PRO A 219 -28.35 70.13 -16.57
N CYS A 220 -29.14 70.74 -15.68
CA CYS A 220 -30.29 71.56 -16.05
C CYS A 220 -29.87 72.98 -16.44
N LEU A 221 -30.25 73.43 -17.65
CA LEU A 221 -29.96 74.79 -18.11
C LEU A 221 -30.92 75.82 -17.49
N HIS A 222 -30.55 77.10 -17.58
CA HIS A 222 -31.33 78.27 -17.12
C HIS A 222 -31.73 78.19 -15.63
N GLU A 223 -30.86 77.69 -14.77
CA GLU A 223 -31.11 77.58 -13.31
C GLU A 223 -32.37 76.76 -12.96
N GLY A 224 -32.71 75.80 -13.82
CA GLY A 224 -33.76 74.82 -13.55
C GLY A 224 -33.42 73.95 -12.33
N ILE A 225 -34.44 73.55 -11.58
CA ILE A 225 -34.28 72.67 -10.43
C ILE A 225 -34.02 71.26 -10.93
N CYS A 226 -32.86 70.68 -10.59
CA CYS A 226 -32.52 69.31 -10.91
C CYS A 226 -33.08 68.36 -9.84
N ILE A 227 -33.72 67.28 -10.27
CA ILE A 227 -34.20 66.19 -9.41
C ILE A 227 -33.56 64.90 -9.88
N ASN A 228 -32.79 64.26 -9.00
CA ASN A 228 -32.22 62.94 -9.27
C ASN A 228 -33.33 61.88 -9.27
N THR A 229 -33.27 60.95 -10.21
CA THR A 229 -34.25 59.86 -10.37
C THR A 229 -33.52 58.54 -10.63
N PRO A 230 -34.10 57.37 -10.31
CA PRO A 230 -33.43 56.11 -10.59
C PRO A 230 -33.07 55.94 -12.08
N GLY A 231 -31.78 55.90 -12.38
CA GLY A 231 -31.21 55.77 -13.73
C GLY A 231 -31.19 57.06 -14.56
N GLY A 232 -31.36 58.24 -13.95
CA GLY A 232 -31.29 59.52 -14.67
C GLY A 232 -31.77 60.72 -13.87
N PHE A 233 -32.15 61.81 -14.55
CA PHE A 233 -32.60 63.02 -13.88
C PHE A 233 -33.79 63.68 -14.56
N LYS A 234 -34.49 64.52 -13.79
CA LYS A 234 -35.58 65.36 -14.28
C LYS A 234 -35.30 66.82 -13.95
N CYS A 235 -35.38 67.69 -14.95
CA CYS A 235 -35.35 69.13 -14.75
C CYS A 235 -36.77 69.68 -14.59
N VAL A 236 -36.98 70.49 -13.55
CA VAL A 236 -38.20 71.26 -13.34
C VAL A 236 -37.93 72.72 -13.64
N CYS A 237 -38.71 73.26 -14.57
CA CYS A 237 -38.60 74.65 -15.00
C CYS A 237 -39.10 75.61 -13.90
N ARG A 238 -38.44 76.77 -13.78
CA ARG A 238 -39.03 77.91 -13.07
C ARG A 238 -40.21 78.49 -13.89
N PRO A 239 -41.15 79.22 -13.25
CA PRO A 239 -42.30 79.81 -13.95
C PRO A 239 -41.89 80.60 -15.20
N GLY A 240 -42.51 80.34 -16.36
CA GLY A 240 -42.24 81.00 -17.64
C GLY A 240 -41.39 80.20 -18.65
N TYR A 241 -41.00 78.96 -18.33
CA TYR A 241 -40.23 78.07 -19.22
C TYR A 241 -40.91 76.69 -19.33
N THR A 242 -40.96 76.09 -20.54
CA THR A 242 -41.46 74.72 -20.76
C THR A 242 -40.60 73.87 -21.70
N GLY A 243 -40.69 72.54 -21.55
CA GLY A 243 -40.11 71.52 -22.44
C GLY A 243 -38.86 70.80 -21.92
N THR A 244 -38.56 69.61 -22.46
CA THR A 244 -37.28 68.86 -22.28
C THR A 244 -36.17 69.37 -23.20
N ARG A 245 -36.54 70.15 -24.22
CA ARG A 245 -35.69 71.02 -25.03
C ARG A 245 -36.41 72.36 -25.14
N PHE A 246 -35.84 73.36 -24.48
CA PHE A 246 -36.29 74.74 -24.35
C PHE A 246 -37.03 75.28 -25.58
N ARG A 247 -38.35 75.50 -25.46
CA ARG A 247 -39.03 76.55 -26.22
C ARG A 247 -39.56 77.57 -25.21
N PRO A 248 -39.34 78.88 -25.45
CA PRO A 248 -39.95 79.90 -24.61
C PRO A 248 -41.47 79.79 -24.72
N GLU A 249 -42.16 79.80 -23.57
CA GLU A 249 -43.62 79.90 -23.57
C GLU A 249 -44.01 81.19 -24.30
N ALA A 250 -44.89 81.05 -25.28
CA ALA A 250 -45.51 82.16 -25.97
C ALA A 250 -46.15 83.09 -24.94
N THR A 251 -45.56 84.27 -24.79
CA THR A 251 -46.21 85.41 -24.16
C THR A 251 -47.54 85.66 -24.86
N TRP A 252 -48.62 85.42 -24.13
CA TRP A 252 -49.91 86.09 -24.25
C TRP A 252 -49.83 87.43 -25.00
N ARG A 253 -50.42 87.49 -26.19
CA ARG A 253 -50.97 88.73 -26.76
C ARG A 253 -52.43 88.48 -27.06
N SER A 254 -53.28 89.02 -26.20
CA SER A 254 -54.63 89.38 -26.56
C SER A 254 -54.61 90.83 -27.04
N ILE A 255 -55.43 91.09 -28.07
CA ILE A 255 -55.58 92.29 -28.92
C ILE A 255 -54.65 92.26 -30.15
#